data_AF-A0A5B8SSR7-F1
#
_entry.id   AF-A0A5B8SSR7-F1
#
_cell.length_a   1.000
_cell.length_b   1.000
_cell.length_c   1.000
_cell.angle_alpha   90.00
_cell.angle_beta   90.00
_cell.angle_gamma   90.00
#
_symmetry.space_group_name_H-M   'P 1'
#
loop_
_entity.id
_entity.type
_entity.pdbx_description
1 polymer ?
#
loop_
_entity_poly.entity_id
_entity_poly.type
_entity_poly.pdbx_seq_one_letter_code
_entity_poly.pdbx_strand_id
1 'polypeptide(L)' 'MMIMVWTPRGADRRIISMRKANEREQAKYRQQLDRSG' A
#
# COMPACT_ATOMS: atom_id res chain seq x y z
N MET A 1 -6.04 2.61 -6.64
CA MET A 1 -5.02 2.52 -5.56
C MET A 1 -4.36 1.14 -5.55
N MET A 2 -3.06 1.08 -5.34
CA MET A 2 -2.32 -0.17 -5.13
C MET A 2 -1.96 -0.33 -3.66
N ILE A 3 -1.98 -1.56 -3.17
CA ILE A 3 -1.47 -1.92 -1.85
C ILE A 3 -0.21 -2.75 -2.05
N MET A 4 0.86 -2.32 -1.40
CA MET A 4 2.12 -3.04 -1.34
C MET A 4 2.42 -3.42 0.11
N VAL A 5 2.58 -4.72 0.35
CA VAL A 5 3.05 -5.25 1.63
C VAL A 5 4.47 -5.74 1.44
N TRP A 6 5.37 -5.28 2.31
CA TRP A 6 6.78 -5.61 2.26
C TRP A 6 7.32 -5.85 3.68
N THR A 7 8.43 -6.57 3.76
CA THR A 7 9.18 -6.76 5.00
C THR A 7 10.63 -6.28 4.81
N PRO A 8 11.29 -5.69 5.82
CA PRO A 8 12.72 -5.41 5.75
C PRO A 8 13.53 -6.69 5.53
N ARG A 9 14.59 -6.61 4.73
CA ARG A 9 15.59 -7.67 4.55
C ARG A 9 16.98 -7.02 4.48
N GLY A 10 17.59 -6.80 5.64
CA GLY A 10 18.85 -6.06 5.73
C GLY A 10 18.67 -4.63 5.23
N ALA A 11 19.49 -4.23 4.25
CA ALA A 11 19.37 -2.92 3.59
C ALA A 11 18.21 -2.85 2.57
N ASP A 12 17.66 -4.00 2.18
CA ASP A 12 16.62 -4.09 1.15
C ASP A 12 15.22 -4.28 1.74
N ARG A 13 14.21 -4.23 0.87
CA ARG A 13 12.83 -4.57 1.21
C ARG A 13 12.36 -5.71 0.31
N ARG A 14 11.83 -6.78 0.91
CA ARG A 14 11.19 -7.86 0.16
C ARG A 14 9.70 -7.56 0.04
N ILE A 15 9.24 -7.33 -1.18
CA ILE A 15 7.81 -7.21 -1.49
C ILE A 15 7.17 -8.60 -1.37
N ILE A 16 6.15 -8.72 -0.53
CA ILE A 16 5.43 -9.98 -0.28
C ILE A 16 4.07 -9.98 -0.99
N SER A 17 3.48 -8.80 -1.21
CA SER A 17 2.25 -8.66 -1.97
C SER A 17 2.22 -7.31 -2.66
N MET A 18 1.85 -7.31 -3.94
CA MET A 18 1.45 -6.13 -4.67
C MET A 18 0.14 -6.43 -5.37
N ARG A 19 -0.89 -5.64 -5.07
CA ARG A 19 -2.23 -5.85 -5.65
C ARG A 19 -2.99 -4.54 -5.76
N LYS A 20 -4.01 -4.54 -6.61
CA LYS A 20 -5.02 -3.48 -6.61
C LYS A 20 -5.83 -3.56 -5.31
N ALA A 21 -6.01 -2.42 -4.66
CA ALA A 21 -6.88 -2.32 -3.48
C ALA A 21 -8.33 -2.62 -3.88
N ASN A 22 -9.07 -3.36 -3.05
CA ASN A 22 -10.50 -3.54 -3.26
C ASN A 22 -11.28 -2.26 -2.90
N GLU A 23 -12.57 -2.22 -3.22
CA GLU A 23 -13.39 -1.01 -3.01
C GLU A 23 -13.45 -0.57 -1.54
N ARG A 24 -13.50 -1.53 -0.60
CA ARG A 24 -13.50 -1.26 0.84
C ARG A 24 -12.20 -0.61 1.31
N GLU A 25 -11.06 -1.14 0.86
CA GLU A 25 -9.73 -0.61 1.17
C GLU A 25 -9.53 0.76 0.53
N GLN A 26 -9.97 0.94 -0.72
CA GLN A 26 -9.93 2.23 -1.40
C GLN A 26 -10.72 3.29 -0.61
N ALA A 27 -11.96 2.99 -0.22
CA ALA A 27 -12.79 3.91 0.55
C ALA A 27 -12.12 4.30 1.88
N LYS A 28 -11.50 3.34 2.57
CA LYS A 28 -10.81 3.58 3.86
C LYS A 28 -9.59 4.48 3.71
N TYR A 29 -8.76 4.25 2.69
CA TYR A 29 -7.46 4.93 2.57
C TYR A 29 -7.45 6.14 1.64
N ARG A 30 -8.53 6.38 0.88
CA ARG A 30 -8.65 7.54 -0.03
C ARG A 30 -8.34 8.88 0.66
N GLN A 31 -8.91 9.10 1.84
CA GLN A 31 -8.73 10.34 2.61
C GLN A 31 -7.28 10.57 3.07
N GLN A 32 -6.51 9.50 3.26
CA GLN A 32 -5.13 9.58 3.74
C GLN A 32 -4.14 9.82 2.60
N LEU A 33 -4.46 9.34 1.40
CA LEU A 33 -3.64 9.58 0.21
C LEU A 33 -3.79 11.00 -0.35
N ASP A 34 -4.97 11.60 -0.24
CA ASP A 34 -5.21 12.98 -0.72
C ASP A 34 -4.36 14.02 0.06
N ARG A 35 -3.83 13.68 1.24
CA ARG A 35 -2.96 14.55 2.05
C ARG A 35 -1.48 14.50 1.64
N SER A 36 -1.09 13.60 0.75
CA SER A 36 0.31 13.47 0.27
C SER A 36 0.60 14.28 -0.99
N GLY A 37 -0.30 15.21 -1.35
CA GLY A 37 -0.14 16.16 -2.46
C GLY A 37 0.30 17.54 -2.00
#